data_AF-A0A254QV39-F1
#
_entry.id   AF-A0A254QV39-F1
#
_cell.length_a   1.000
_cell.length_b   1.000
_cell.length_c   1.000
_cell.angle_alpha   90.00
_cell.angle_beta   90.00
_cell.angle_gamma   90.00
#
_symmetry.space_group_name_H-M   'P 1'
#
loop_
_entity.id
_entity.type
_entity.pdbx_description
1 polymer ?
#
loop_
_entity_poly.entity_id
_entity_poly.type
_entity_poly.pdbx_seq_one_letter_code
_entity_poly.pdbx_strand_id
1 'polypeptide(L)'
;MPIASADFRDYEWPLAYEEYTDFLEEAACFLKGPKDNATVDSYFQDVPADLDAVEKMTAFTSVSQAYQDELKDETGPDIALSIEVTGLEIRNDDQTGRPRCVGVKARVLGQDKPIAIQARTIVLAAGGISTTRLMLAAQARDPEHLGHLSELGAYYCGHLTGSIASIEFPPTRDIGEFGWSVRPDGSFRRRVFHYSRARNCGAGMIFWAKNKPLGDASHGSAILSAKHIVSKLRTYRKETDDPDAPRIVNKRKATPMTGHVMNLLLDGPSAIGVTNKMLKARRSTSRPRMDYLVPNRTNTYRLCYHSEHALIRSNRISLSESVQPDRLPAIHIDFEFSDADIESVLEGHRQLASDLEASNIAKIAYTTKQSNMAQEIRRSAMDGYHQIGTTRMGKCASDSVVDPNCRVHGLQGLYIASSSIFRSSAAVPPTLSIVAFALRLAKHLTTVRGKD
;
A
#
# COMPACT_ATOMS: atom_id res chain seq x y z
N MET A 1 7.36 -6.16 4.54
CA MET A 1 8.68 -5.89 3.94
C MET A 1 8.86 -4.38 3.91
N PRO A 2 10.02 -3.86 4.30
CA PRO A 2 10.32 -2.42 4.23
C PRO A 2 10.71 -1.99 2.81
N ILE A 3 10.84 -0.69 2.60
CA ILE A 3 11.52 -0.12 1.41
C ILE A 3 12.97 -0.63 1.40
N ALA A 4 13.51 -0.99 0.23
CA ALA A 4 14.84 -1.57 0.14
C ALA A 4 15.94 -0.49 0.18
N SER A 5 17.15 -0.87 0.57
CA SER A 5 18.30 0.06 0.53
C SER A 5 18.63 0.55 -0.88
N ALA A 6 18.29 -0.23 -1.91
CA ALA A 6 18.41 0.18 -3.31
C ALA A 6 17.50 1.36 -3.63
N ASP A 7 16.25 1.36 -3.17
CA ASP A 7 15.32 2.47 -3.35
C ASP A 7 15.85 3.78 -2.74
N PHE A 8 16.54 3.70 -1.60
CA PHE A 8 17.16 4.85 -0.96
C PHE A 8 18.23 5.50 -1.84
N ARG A 9 19.04 4.67 -2.51
CA ARG A 9 20.09 5.13 -3.43
C ARG A 9 19.51 5.65 -4.74
N ASP A 10 18.64 4.88 -5.38
CA ASP A 10 18.17 5.14 -6.74
C ASP A 10 17.22 6.35 -6.83
N TYR A 11 16.51 6.65 -5.75
CA TYR A 11 15.57 7.80 -5.68
C TYR A 11 16.09 8.96 -4.82
N GLU A 12 17.39 8.93 -4.49
CA GLU A 12 18.12 9.97 -3.80
C GLU A 12 17.39 10.43 -2.53
N TRP A 13 17.08 9.47 -1.65
CA TRP A 13 16.47 9.80 -0.37
C TRP A 13 17.41 10.72 0.42
N PRO A 14 16.89 11.78 1.06
CA PRO A 14 17.74 12.78 1.70
C PRO A 14 18.19 12.33 3.12
N LEU A 15 18.19 11.03 3.37
CA LEU A 15 18.48 10.35 4.63
C LEU A 15 19.26 9.06 4.33
N ALA A 16 20.09 8.63 5.28
CA ALA A 16 20.69 7.30 5.22
C ALA A 16 19.62 6.22 5.42
N TYR A 17 19.88 5.01 4.93
CA TYR A 17 18.93 3.90 5.04
C TYR A 17 18.70 3.50 6.50
N GLU A 18 19.76 3.58 7.30
CA GLU A 18 19.80 3.24 8.71
C GLU A 18 18.87 4.14 9.54
N GLU A 19 18.81 5.44 9.21
CA GLU A 19 17.91 6.41 9.85
C GLU A 19 16.42 6.06 9.68
N TYR A 20 16.09 5.23 8.68
CA TYR A 20 14.76 4.66 8.47
C TYR A 20 14.62 3.28 9.12
N THR A 21 15.60 2.40 8.96
CA THR A 21 15.50 1.01 9.45
C THR A 21 15.51 0.91 10.97
N ASP A 22 16.15 1.86 11.66
CA ASP A 22 16.18 1.93 13.13
C ASP A 22 14.79 1.99 13.77
N PHE A 23 13.76 2.40 13.01
CA PHE A 23 12.38 2.53 13.48
C PHE A 23 11.45 1.41 12.98
N LEU A 24 11.94 0.47 12.17
CA LEU A 24 11.08 -0.55 11.56
C LEU A 24 10.53 -1.55 12.59
N GLU A 25 11.33 -1.95 13.56
CA GLU A 25 10.90 -2.86 14.62
C GLU A 25 9.82 -2.21 15.49
N GLU A 26 10.08 -0.98 15.94
CA GLU A 26 9.12 -0.20 16.72
C GLU A 26 7.82 0.05 15.92
N ALA A 27 7.93 0.36 14.62
CA ALA A 27 6.78 0.53 13.74
C ALA A 27 5.97 -0.77 13.58
N ALA A 28 6.65 -1.91 13.44
CA ALA A 28 5.99 -3.21 13.39
C ALA A 28 5.27 -3.52 14.71
N CYS A 29 5.91 -3.26 15.85
CA CYS A 29 5.27 -3.40 17.17
C CYS A 29 4.06 -2.49 17.33
N PHE A 30 4.17 -1.23 16.88
CA PHE A 30 3.06 -0.27 16.90
C PHE A 30 1.86 -0.80 16.10
N LEU A 31 2.11 -1.35 14.92
CA LEU A 31 1.07 -1.96 14.07
C LEU A 31 0.55 -3.31 14.58
N LYS A 32 0.93 -3.72 15.81
CA LYS A 32 0.68 -5.06 16.37
C LYS A 32 1.11 -6.16 15.39
N GLY A 33 2.18 -5.90 14.65
CA GLY A 33 2.80 -6.82 13.71
C GLY A 33 3.41 -8.02 14.44
N PRO A 34 3.64 -9.13 13.73
CA PRO A 34 4.33 -10.28 14.30
C PRO A 34 5.70 -9.87 14.84
N LYS A 35 6.00 -10.28 16.08
CA LYS A 35 7.24 -9.97 16.81
C LYS A 35 8.48 -10.65 16.22
N ASP A 36 8.27 -11.58 15.31
CA ASP A 36 9.34 -12.36 14.71
C ASP A 36 10.04 -11.53 13.62
N ASN A 37 11.07 -10.77 14.04
CA ASN A 37 12.20 -10.43 13.16
C ASN A 37 13.13 -11.64 12.99
N ALA A 38 12.91 -12.74 13.71
CA ALA A 38 13.72 -13.95 13.58
C ALA A 38 13.58 -14.55 12.18
N THR A 39 14.71 -15.07 11.71
CA THR A 39 14.94 -15.86 10.50
C THR A 39 13.66 -16.31 9.82
N VAL A 40 13.39 -15.76 8.64
CA VAL A 40 12.40 -16.34 7.74
C VAL A 40 12.84 -17.78 7.51
N ASP A 41 12.12 -18.75 8.09
CA ASP A 41 12.37 -20.16 7.79
C ASP A 41 12.32 -20.30 6.27
N SER A 42 13.51 -20.56 5.71
CA SER A 42 13.67 -20.70 4.28
C SER A 42 12.96 -21.99 3.89
N TYR A 43 12.03 -21.87 2.94
CA TYR A 43 11.25 -23.02 2.49
C TYR A 43 11.96 -23.77 1.39
N PHE A 44 12.80 -23.07 0.65
CA PHE A 44 13.65 -23.63 -0.37
C PHE A 44 15.09 -23.72 0.12
N GLN A 45 15.80 -24.74 -0.32
CA GLN A 45 17.25 -24.81 -0.14
C GLN A 45 17.91 -24.21 -1.38
N ASP A 46 18.94 -23.39 -1.18
CA ASP A 46 19.81 -22.85 -2.25
C ASP A 46 19.08 -22.05 -3.36
N VAL A 47 18.01 -21.35 -2.98
CA VAL A 47 17.22 -20.49 -3.87
C VAL A 47 17.46 -19.02 -3.52
N PRO A 48 17.50 -18.10 -4.52
CA PRO A 48 17.62 -16.67 -4.26
C PRO A 48 16.55 -16.17 -3.28
N ALA A 49 16.93 -15.31 -2.34
CA ALA A 49 16.02 -14.78 -1.32
C ALA A 49 14.78 -14.08 -1.93
N ASP A 50 14.93 -13.48 -3.11
CA ASP A 50 13.84 -12.87 -3.88
C ASP A 50 12.72 -13.86 -4.21
N LEU A 51 13.04 -15.16 -4.37
CA LEU A 51 12.06 -16.20 -4.67
C LEU A 51 11.46 -16.86 -3.40
N ASP A 52 12.01 -16.56 -2.23
CA ASP A 52 11.61 -17.14 -0.94
C ASP A 52 11.10 -16.07 0.05
N ALA A 53 10.80 -14.88 -0.45
CA ALA A 53 10.38 -13.74 0.34
C ALA A 53 9.02 -14.00 1.03
N VAL A 54 8.81 -13.30 2.15
CA VAL A 54 7.63 -13.50 2.98
C VAL A 54 6.94 -12.18 3.28
N GLU A 55 5.64 -12.19 3.06
CA GLU A 55 4.75 -11.15 3.50
C GLU A 55 4.07 -11.56 4.82
N LYS A 56 4.09 -10.64 5.78
CA LYS A 56 3.53 -10.81 7.11
C LYS A 56 2.46 -9.75 7.31
N MET A 57 1.37 -10.12 7.97
CA MET A 57 0.28 -9.22 8.29
C MET A 57 -0.21 -9.47 9.72
N THR A 58 -0.54 -8.37 10.41
CA THR A 58 -1.11 -8.43 11.76
C THR A 58 -2.51 -9.04 11.79
N ALA A 59 -2.84 -9.67 12.91
CA ALA A 59 -4.20 -10.12 13.22
C ALA A 59 -5.17 -8.95 13.44
N PHE A 60 -4.66 -7.77 13.79
CA PHE A 60 -5.44 -6.59 14.10
C PHE A 60 -5.78 -5.81 12.82
N THR A 61 -7.02 -5.35 12.72
CA THR A 61 -7.51 -4.59 11.56
C THR A 61 -7.69 -3.11 11.88
N SER A 62 -7.76 -2.75 13.16
CA SER A 62 -7.97 -1.38 13.61
C SER A 62 -6.92 -1.00 14.64
N VAL A 63 -5.99 -0.13 14.23
CA VAL A 63 -4.98 0.46 15.12
C VAL A 63 -5.66 1.25 16.24
N SER A 64 -6.70 2.04 15.92
CA SER A 64 -7.44 2.81 16.94
C SER A 64 -8.10 1.93 18.00
N GLN A 65 -8.59 0.73 17.63
CA GLN A 65 -9.12 -0.21 18.63
C GLN A 65 -8.00 -0.83 19.47
N ALA A 66 -6.85 -1.15 18.86
CA ALA A 66 -5.70 -1.71 19.56
C ALA A 66 -5.10 -0.74 20.60
N TYR A 67 -5.37 0.55 20.45
CA TYR A 67 -4.90 1.64 21.30
C TYR A 67 -6.04 2.38 22.00
N GLN A 68 -7.24 1.80 22.06
CA GLN A 68 -8.41 2.47 22.58
C GLN A 68 -8.23 2.96 24.03
N ASP A 69 -7.60 2.14 24.87
CA ASP A 69 -7.44 2.44 26.28
C ASP A 69 -6.45 3.59 26.47
N GLU A 70 -5.35 3.60 25.71
CA GLU A 70 -4.37 4.70 25.68
C GLU A 70 -4.98 6.01 25.13
N LEU A 71 -5.88 5.92 24.14
CA LEU A 71 -6.59 7.07 23.60
C LEU A 71 -7.66 7.65 24.56
N LYS A 72 -8.09 6.87 25.55
CA LYS A 72 -9.08 7.28 26.57
C LYS A 72 -8.45 7.62 27.91
N ASP A 73 -7.17 7.31 28.09
CA ASP A 73 -6.43 7.57 29.32
C ASP A 73 -6.36 9.08 29.59
N GLU A 74 -6.37 9.47 30.87
CA GLU A 74 -6.27 10.88 31.28
C GLU A 74 -4.94 11.52 30.86
N THR A 75 -3.88 10.72 30.68
CA THR A 75 -2.57 11.13 30.16
C THR A 75 -2.43 10.97 28.65
N GLY A 76 -3.49 10.48 27.99
CA GLY A 76 -3.59 10.32 26.54
C GLY A 76 -3.73 11.65 25.79
N PRO A 77 -3.80 11.61 24.45
CA PRO A 77 -3.97 12.81 23.65
C PRO A 77 -5.40 13.39 23.77
N ASP A 78 -5.51 14.72 23.74
CA ASP A 78 -6.80 15.38 23.52
C ASP A 78 -7.29 15.11 22.08
N ILE A 79 -8.44 14.43 21.95
CA ILE A 79 -9.01 14.08 20.64
C ILE A 79 -10.28 14.89 20.40
N ALA A 80 -10.21 15.79 19.41
CA ALA A 80 -11.38 16.53 18.95
C ALA A 80 -11.95 15.89 17.66
N LEU A 81 -13.17 15.37 17.75
CA LEU A 81 -13.91 14.78 16.62
C LEU A 81 -14.93 15.76 16.04
N SER A 82 -15.46 15.44 14.86
CA SER A 82 -16.43 16.30 14.15
C SER A 82 -15.87 17.68 13.81
N ILE A 83 -14.55 17.76 13.58
CA ILE A 83 -13.82 18.95 13.17
C ILE A 83 -13.13 18.66 11.85
N GLU A 84 -13.33 19.53 10.85
CA GLU A 84 -12.63 19.49 9.58
C GLU A 84 -11.60 20.63 9.54
N VAL A 85 -10.31 20.31 9.37
CA VAL A 85 -9.28 21.33 9.15
C VAL A 85 -9.39 21.84 7.72
N THR A 86 -9.60 23.15 7.55
CA THR A 86 -9.85 23.78 6.26
C THR A 86 -8.72 24.68 5.77
N GLY A 87 -7.78 25.05 6.65
CA GLY A 87 -6.62 25.86 6.30
C GLY A 87 -5.55 25.91 7.38
N LEU A 88 -4.42 26.54 7.05
CA LEU A 88 -3.31 26.82 7.96
C LEU A 88 -3.33 28.29 8.38
N GLU A 89 -2.84 28.57 9.59
CA GLU A 89 -2.55 29.95 10.02
C GLU A 89 -1.05 30.18 10.01
N ILE A 90 -0.58 31.03 9.09
CA ILE A 90 0.82 31.38 8.91
C ILE A 90 1.02 32.85 9.25
N ARG A 91 2.07 33.15 10.01
CA ARG A 91 2.48 34.51 10.37
C ARG A 91 4.00 34.58 10.40
N ASN A 92 4.56 35.76 10.19
CA ASN A 92 5.98 35.99 10.44
C ASN A 92 6.22 36.06 11.95
N ASP A 93 7.25 35.36 12.41
CA ASP A 93 7.70 35.39 13.79
C ASP A 93 8.28 36.77 14.10
N ASP A 94 7.76 37.45 15.12
CA ASP A 94 8.08 38.85 15.42
C ASP A 94 9.58 39.07 15.73
N GLN A 95 10.28 38.03 16.20
CA GLN A 95 11.70 38.13 16.56
C GLN A 95 12.62 37.82 15.39
N THR A 96 12.30 36.79 14.60
CA THR A 96 13.17 36.28 13.54
C THR A 96 12.78 36.77 12.14
N GLY A 97 11.57 37.33 11.98
CA GLY A 97 10.97 37.68 10.70
C GLY A 97 10.67 36.48 9.80
N ARG A 98 10.89 35.24 10.29
CA ARG A 98 10.71 34.02 9.50
C ARG A 98 9.26 33.54 9.59
N PRO A 99 8.68 33.00 8.52
CA PRO A 99 7.30 32.54 8.56
C PRO A 99 7.17 31.29 9.42
N ARG A 100 6.06 31.23 10.15
CA ARG A 100 5.71 30.16 11.09
C ARG A 100 4.24 29.80 10.96
N CYS A 101 3.96 28.50 10.92
CA CYS A 101 2.61 27.99 11.13
C CYS A 101 2.29 28.07 12.63
N VAL A 102 1.32 28.90 12.98
CA VAL A 102 0.91 29.15 14.38
C VAL A 102 -0.38 28.43 14.76
N GLY A 103 -1.02 27.77 13.79
CA GLY A 103 -2.25 27.04 14.02
C GLY A 103 -2.92 26.54 12.75
N VAL A 104 -4.15 26.07 12.91
CA VAL A 104 -5.02 25.64 11.82
C VAL A 104 -6.37 26.34 11.92
N LYS A 105 -6.98 26.59 10.77
CA LYS A 105 -8.39 26.94 10.67
C LYS A 105 -9.20 25.67 10.53
N ALA A 106 -10.25 25.55 11.30
CA ALA A 106 -11.08 24.35 11.32
C ALA A 106 -12.56 24.69 11.41
N ARG A 107 -13.41 23.81 10.88
CA ARG A 107 -14.86 23.92 10.93
C ARG A 107 -15.43 22.81 11.79
N VAL A 108 -16.23 23.17 12.78
CA VAL A 108 -16.95 22.22 13.62
C VAL A 108 -18.24 21.83 12.91
N LEU A 109 -18.53 20.53 12.83
CA LEU A 109 -19.76 20.03 12.21
C LEU A 109 -20.99 20.64 12.90
N GLY A 110 -21.88 21.26 12.12
CA GLY A 110 -23.07 21.95 12.64
C GLY A 110 -22.84 23.41 13.06
N GLN A 111 -21.63 23.94 12.89
CA GLN A 111 -21.35 25.37 13.08
C GLN A 111 -20.96 26.00 11.74
N ASP A 112 -21.51 27.20 11.48
CA ASP A 112 -21.24 27.93 10.24
C ASP A 112 -19.91 28.68 10.27
N LYS A 113 -19.44 29.08 11.46
CA LYS A 113 -18.21 29.87 11.59
C LYS A 113 -17.00 28.97 11.82
N PRO A 114 -15.90 29.14 11.07
CA PRO A 114 -14.65 28.45 11.37
C PRO A 114 -14.04 28.96 12.67
N ILE A 115 -13.32 28.07 13.35
CA ILE A 115 -12.53 28.35 14.54
C ILE A 115 -11.03 28.30 14.19
N ALA A 116 -10.22 29.00 14.98
CA ALA A 116 -8.77 28.92 14.93
C ALA A 116 -8.27 28.07 16.10
N ILE A 117 -7.41 27.09 15.82
CA ILE A 117 -6.75 26.26 16.82
C ILE A 117 -5.26 26.56 16.75
N GLN A 118 -4.70 27.14 17.81
CA GLN A 118 -3.30 27.54 17.87
C GLN A 118 -2.42 26.42 18.41
N ALA A 119 -1.22 26.27 17.83
CA ALA A 119 -0.23 25.31 18.29
C ALA A 119 1.18 25.78 17.91
N ARG A 120 2.17 25.43 18.75
CA ARG A 120 3.60 25.73 18.47
C ARG A 120 4.20 24.81 17.40
N THR A 121 3.66 23.59 17.30
CA THR A 121 4.08 22.53 16.38
C THR A 121 2.84 21.87 15.81
N ILE A 122 2.74 21.82 14.49
CA ILE A 122 1.64 21.20 13.74
C ILE A 122 2.23 20.06 12.92
N VAL A 123 1.62 18.88 13.01
CA VAL A 123 1.95 17.71 12.19
C VAL A 123 0.73 17.34 11.35
N LEU A 124 0.86 17.40 10.02
CA LEU A 124 -0.20 16.99 9.10
C LEU A 124 -0.13 15.49 8.85
N ALA A 125 -1.14 14.75 9.33
CA ALA A 125 -1.26 13.30 9.20
C ALA A 125 -2.57 12.87 8.52
N ALA A 126 -2.93 13.53 7.42
CA ALA A 126 -4.23 13.36 6.75
C ALA A 126 -4.21 12.38 5.55
N GLY A 127 -3.20 11.50 5.46
CA GLY A 127 -3.00 10.62 4.30
C GLY A 127 -2.36 11.32 3.10
N GLY A 128 -2.21 10.63 1.97
CA GLY A 128 -1.52 11.18 0.79
C GLY A 128 -2.31 12.32 0.13
N ILE A 129 -3.59 12.07 -0.17
CA ILE A 129 -4.46 13.04 -0.85
C ILE A 129 -4.79 14.24 0.03
N SER A 130 -5.32 14.04 1.24
CA SER A 130 -5.86 15.17 2.02
C SER A 130 -4.76 16.09 2.57
N THR A 131 -3.59 15.55 2.91
CA THR A 131 -2.41 16.38 3.23
C THR A 131 -2.05 17.29 2.06
N THR A 132 -1.98 16.72 0.85
CA THR A 132 -1.65 17.48 -0.37
C THR A 132 -2.70 18.53 -0.68
N ARG A 133 -3.98 18.17 -0.58
CA ARG A 133 -5.12 19.07 -0.76
C ARG A 133 -5.06 20.27 0.18
N LEU A 134 -4.78 20.04 1.47
CA LEU A 134 -4.63 21.11 2.46
C LEU A 134 -3.44 22.01 2.14
N MET A 135 -2.30 21.43 1.75
CA MET A 135 -1.10 22.20 1.38
C MET A 135 -1.31 23.03 0.10
N LEU A 136 -1.96 22.48 -0.93
CA LEU A 136 -2.28 23.21 -2.15
C LEU A 136 -3.24 24.37 -1.86
N ALA A 137 -4.26 24.12 -1.03
CA ALA A 137 -5.18 25.17 -0.60
C ALA A 137 -4.47 26.25 0.23
N ALA A 138 -3.50 25.87 1.08
CA ALA A 138 -2.69 26.82 1.83
C ALA A 138 -1.80 27.66 0.90
N GLN A 139 -1.09 27.04 -0.05
CA GLN A 139 -0.25 27.73 -1.03
C GLN A 139 -1.05 28.72 -1.88
N ALA A 140 -2.24 28.35 -2.33
CA ALA A 140 -3.09 29.24 -3.11
C ALA A 140 -3.64 30.43 -2.30
N ARG A 141 -3.84 30.28 -0.99
CA ARG A 141 -4.30 31.37 -0.10
C ARG A 141 -3.15 32.27 0.37
N ASP A 142 -1.95 31.72 0.45
CA ASP A 142 -0.76 32.39 0.97
C ASP A 142 0.47 32.10 0.08
N PRO A 143 0.48 32.66 -1.14
CA PRO A 143 1.59 32.45 -2.08
C PRO A 143 2.88 33.14 -1.63
N GLU A 144 2.81 34.14 -0.74
CA GLU A 144 4.00 34.81 -0.20
C GLU A 144 4.87 33.84 0.59
N HIS A 145 4.27 33.03 1.47
CA HIS A 145 5.02 32.12 2.34
C HIS A 145 5.22 30.72 1.77
N LEU A 146 4.42 30.30 0.78
CA LEU A 146 4.42 28.93 0.26
C LEU A 146 4.61 28.83 -1.26
N GLY A 147 4.64 29.95 -1.99
CA GLY A 147 4.72 29.97 -3.45
C GLY A 147 6.03 29.40 -4.01
N HIS A 148 7.08 29.31 -3.20
CA HIS A 148 8.36 28.72 -3.57
C HIS A 148 8.34 27.19 -3.69
N LEU A 149 7.30 26.51 -3.16
CA LEU A 149 7.16 25.05 -3.20
C LEU A 149 6.65 24.57 -4.57
N SER A 150 7.50 24.63 -5.60
CA SER A 150 7.12 24.31 -6.99
C SER A 150 6.74 22.85 -7.23
N GLU A 151 7.28 21.94 -6.43
CA GLU A 151 7.02 20.49 -6.54
C GLU A 151 5.78 20.04 -5.74
N LEU A 152 5.09 20.95 -5.06
CA LEU A 152 3.87 20.63 -4.33
C LEU A 152 2.80 20.05 -5.26
N GLY A 153 2.32 18.85 -4.93
CA GLY A 153 1.35 18.10 -5.71
C GLY A 153 1.93 17.28 -6.85
N ALA A 154 3.20 17.43 -7.23
CA ALA A 154 3.84 16.67 -8.31
C ALA A 154 4.25 15.25 -7.87
N TYR A 155 4.61 14.40 -8.84
CA TYR A 155 5.06 13.01 -8.63
C TYR A 155 4.07 12.14 -7.87
N TYR A 156 2.77 12.34 -8.09
CA TYR A 156 1.77 11.41 -7.59
C TYR A 156 2.09 10.00 -8.09
N CYS A 157 2.30 9.08 -7.15
CA CYS A 157 2.66 7.71 -7.44
C CYS A 157 1.94 6.73 -6.53
N GLY A 158 1.96 5.48 -6.98
CA GLY A 158 1.33 4.32 -6.36
C GLY A 158 1.97 3.05 -6.91
N HIS A 159 1.19 2.00 -7.14
CA HIS A 159 1.68 0.73 -7.70
C HIS A 159 0.94 0.36 -8.99
N LEU A 160 1.69 0.05 -10.03
CA LEU A 160 1.14 -0.59 -11.21
C LEU A 160 0.78 -2.02 -10.85
N THR A 161 -0.51 -2.29 -10.75
CA THR A 161 -1.03 -3.52 -10.15
C THR A 161 -1.89 -4.30 -11.12
N GLY A 162 -1.70 -5.61 -11.17
CA GLY A 162 -2.50 -6.43 -12.07
C GLY A 162 -2.23 -7.91 -11.98
N SER A 163 -2.63 -8.59 -13.05
CA SER A 163 -2.38 -10.01 -13.27
C SER A 163 -2.55 -10.32 -14.74
N ILE A 164 -1.46 -10.77 -15.36
CA ILE A 164 -1.37 -11.15 -16.79
C ILE A 164 -0.96 -12.61 -16.98
N ALA A 165 -0.86 -13.36 -15.89
CA ALA A 165 -0.43 -14.74 -15.90
C ALA A 165 -1.06 -15.57 -14.79
N SER A 166 -0.99 -16.88 -14.97
CA SER A 166 -1.22 -17.88 -13.93
C SER A 166 0.11 -18.51 -13.54
N ILE A 167 0.16 -19.04 -12.32
CA ILE A 167 1.28 -19.80 -11.78
C ILE A 167 0.82 -21.23 -11.47
N GLU A 168 1.55 -22.21 -11.96
CA GLU A 168 1.32 -23.64 -11.77
C GLU A 168 2.40 -24.22 -10.87
N PHE A 169 2.01 -24.81 -9.74
CA PHE A 169 2.93 -25.45 -8.82
C PHE A 169 3.01 -26.97 -9.07
N PRO A 170 4.19 -27.60 -8.92
CA PRO A 170 4.30 -29.06 -8.97
C PRO A 170 3.37 -29.73 -7.93
N PRO A 171 2.86 -30.95 -8.18
CA PRO A 171 1.96 -31.63 -7.25
C PRO A 171 2.53 -31.87 -5.84
N THR A 172 3.86 -31.92 -5.71
CA THR A 172 4.58 -32.08 -4.43
C THR A 172 4.69 -30.80 -3.62
N ARG A 173 4.32 -29.65 -4.18
CA ARG A 173 4.48 -28.33 -3.55
C ARG A 173 3.34 -28.06 -2.57
N ASP A 174 3.67 -27.65 -1.34
CA ASP A 174 2.67 -27.18 -0.38
C ASP A 174 2.20 -25.77 -0.76
N ILE A 175 1.07 -25.69 -1.46
CA ILE A 175 0.43 -24.43 -1.83
C ILE A 175 0.00 -23.59 -0.62
N GLY A 176 -0.14 -24.20 0.56
CA GLY A 176 -0.49 -23.49 1.79
C GLY A 176 0.53 -22.44 2.20
N GLU A 177 1.78 -22.60 1.76
CA GLU A 177 2.86 -21.61 2.00
C GLU A 177 2.70 -20.36 1.13
N PHE A 178 2.07 -20.45 -0.04
CA PHE A 178 1.87 -19.32 -0.98
C PHE A 178 0.52 -18.62 -0.80
N GLY A 179 -0.40 -19.25 -0.06
CA GLY A 179 -1.62 -18.60 0.44
C GLY A 179 -1.41 -17.96 1.79
N TRP A 180 -2.35 -17.11 2.20
CA TRP A 180 -2.37 -16.63 3.58
C TRP A 180 -2.53 -17.79 4.55
N SER A 181 -1.83 -17.75 5.67
CA SER A 181 -1.84 -18.80 6.68
C SER A 181 -1.69 -18.19 8.07
N VAL A 182 -2.51 -18.66 9.01
CA VAL A 182 -2.50 -18.19 10.40
C VAL A 182 -1.31 -18.81 11.14
N ARG A 183 -0.58 -17.98 11.88
CA ARG A 183 0.56 -18.36 12.70
C ARG A 183 0.13 -18.54 14.18
N PRO A 184 0.95 -19.21 15.02
CA PRO A 184 0.57 -19.48 16.41
C PRO A 184 0.26 -18.21 17.24
N ASP A 185 0.89 -17.08 16.91
CA ASP A 185 0.65 -15.77 17.51
C ASP A 185 -0.60 -15.05 16.97
N GLY A 186 -1.37 -15.70 16.09
CA GLY A 186 -2.55 -15.16 15.43
C GLY A 186 -2.26 -14.31 14.18
N SER A 187 -1.00 -13.96 13.92
CA SER A 187 -0.60 -13.22 12.73
C SER A 187 -0.79 -14.05 11.45
N PHE A 188 -0.70 -13.39 10.29
CA PHE A 188 -0.84 -14.01 8.99
C PHE A 188 0.49 -13.95 8.23
N ARG A 189 0.78 -15.02 7.49
CA ARG A 189 1.97 -15.13 6.64
C ARG A 189 1.59 -15.69 5.28
N ARG A 190 2.25 -15.23 4.22
CA ARG A 190 2.32 -15.92 2.92
C ARG A 190 3.70 -15.75 2.31
N ARG A 191 4.08 -16.67 1.44
CA ARG A 191 5.27 -16.57 0.59
C ARG A 191 4.93 -15.82 -0.69
N VAL A 192 5.83 -14.94 -1.07
CA VAL A 192 5.75 -14.06 -2.24
C VAL A 192 7.07 -14.11 -2.98
N PHE A 193 7.09 -13.65 -4.22
CA PHE A 193 8.32 -13.43 -4.96
C PHE A 193 8.55 -11.92 -5.02
N HIS A 194 9.68 -11.44 -4.53
CA HIS A 194 9.94 -10.02 -4.37
C HIS A 194 11.33 -9.67 -4.90
N TYR A 195 11.37 -8.98 -6.03
CA TYR A 195 12.59 -8.37 -6.54
C TYR A 195 12.64 -6.93 -6.08
N SER A 196 13.64 -6.58 -5.27
CA SER A 196 13.93 -5.18 -4.98
C SER A 196 14.34 -4.42 -6.25
N ARG A 197 15.08 -5.10 -7.14
CA ARG A 197 15.42 -4.64 -8.48
C ARG A 197 15.38 -5.83 -9.45
N ALA A 198 14.44 -5.82 -10.38
CA ALA A 198 14.46 -6.77 -11.49
C ALA A 198 15.70 -6.51 -12.38
N ARG A 199 16.44 -7.57 -12.74
CA ARG A 199 17.76 -7.49 -13.40
C ARG A 199 17.72 -6.75 -14.74
N ASN A 200 16.62 -6.89 -15.47
CA ASN A 200 16.53 -6.42 -16.84
C ASN A 200 15.79 -5.09 -17.00
N CYS A 201 15.03 -4.64 -15.98
CA CYS A 201 14.29 -3.37 -16.04
C CYS A 201 14.52 -2.43 -14.85
N GLY A 202 15.15 -2.89 -13.76
CA GLY A 202 15.43 -2.06 -12.58
C GLY A 202 14.20 -1.69 -11.74
N ALA A 203 12.98 -2.07 -12.12
CA ALA A 203 11.80 -1.83 -11.30
C ALA A 203 11.75 -2.80 -10.12
N GLY A 204 11.33 -2.32 -8.95
CA GLY A 204 10.93 -3.20 -7.86
C GLY A 204 9.60 -3.87 -8.17
N MET A 205 9.48 -5.17 -7.89
CA MET A 205 8.25 -5.93 -8.12
C MET A 205 8.00 -6.98 -7.04
N ILE A 206 6.73 -7.12 -6.65
CA ILE A 206 6.25 -8.21 -5.79
C ILE A 206 5.19 -9.01 -6.54
N PHE A 207 5.26 -10.33 -6.45
CA PHE A 207 4.34 -11.28 -7.06
C PHE A 207 3.78 -12.22 -6.01
N TRP A 208 2.50 -12.57 -6.13
CA TRP A 208 1.87 -13.55 -5.25
C TRP A 208 0.80 -14.35 -5.97
N ALA A 209 0.58 -15.57 -5.48
CA ALA A 209 -0.48 -16.43 -5.96
C ALA A 209 -1.83 -16.04 -5.31
N LYS A 210 -2.90 -16.09 -6.10
CA LYS A 210 -4.29 -15.89 -5.64
C LYS A 210 -5.21 -16.88 -6.33
N ASN A 211 -6.31 -17.27 -5.70
CA ASN A 211 -7.33 -18.06 -6.39
C ASN A 211 -7.86 -17.29 -7.61
N LYS A 212 -8.19 -18.02 -8.69
CA LYS A 212 -8.96 -17.45 -9.78
C LYS A 212 -10.35 -16.97 -9.26
N PRO A 213 -10.97 -15.96 -9.91
CA PRO A 213 -12.27 -15.43 -9.47
C PRO A 213 -13.32 -16.53 -9.28
N LEU A 214 -14.19 -16.35 -8.28
CA LEU A 214 -15.19 -17.36 -7.92
C LEU A 214 -16.13 -17.72 -9.09
N GLY A 215 -16.43 -16.78 -9.98
CA GLY A 215 -17.26 -17.01 -11.16
C GLY A 215 -16.51 -17.54 -12.40
N ASP A 216 -15.21 -17.87 -12.29
CA ASP A 216 -14.41 -18.43 -13.38
C ASP A 216 -14.13 -19.92 -13.12
N ALA A 217 -14.98 -20.81 -13.65
CA ALA A 217 -14.88 -22.26 -13.50
C ALA A 217 -13.56 -22.86 -14.00
N SER A 218 -12.73 -22.12 -14.76
CA SER A 218 -11.36 -22.55 -15.08
C SER A 218 -10.46 -22.64 -13.84
N HIS A 219 -10.94 -22.23 -12.66
CA HIS A 219 -10.33 -22.51 -11.37
C HIS A 219 -10.28 -24.01 -11.03
N GLY A 220 -11.08 -24.87 -11.69
CA GLY A 220 -10.93 -26.32 -11.61
C GLY A 220 -11.09 -26.93 -10.20
N SER A 221 -11.88 -26.30 -9.31
CA SER A 221 -11.97 -26.64 -7.89
C SER A 221 -13.42 -26.90 -7.48
N ALA A 222 -13.71 -28.07 -6.91
CA ALA A 222 -15.04 -28.39 -6.39
C ALA A 222 -15.47 -27.42 -5.28
N ILE A 223 -14.53 -27.05 -4.39
CA ILE A 223 -14.78 -26.16 -3.25
C ILE A 223 -15.20 -24.76 -3.73
N LEU A 224 -14.47 -24.19 -4.69
CA LEU A 224 -14.80 -22.87 -5.23
C LEU A 224 -16.10 -22.92 -6.04
N SER A 225 -16.34 -23.98 -6.82
CA SER A 225 -17.61 -24.15 -7.55
C SER A 225 -18.81 -24.26 -6.60
N ALA A 226 -18.70 -25.02 -5.51
CA ALA A 226 -19.76 -25.13 -4.50
C ALA A 226 -20.06 -23.76 -3.88
N LYS A 227 -19.02 -23.00 -3.52
CA LYS A 227 -19.18 -21.61 -3.04
C LYS A 227 -19.88 -20.72 -4.07
N HIS A 228 -19.50 -20.81 -5.34
CA HIS A 228 -20.15 -20.02 -6.41
C HIS A 228 -21.64 -20.33 -6.52
N ILE A 229 -22.01 -21.61 -6.55
CA ILE A 229 -23.40 -22.06 -6.64
C ILE A 229 -24.21 -21.58 -5.43
N VAL A 230 -23.69 -21.76 -4.21
CA VAL A 230 -24.35 -21.29 -2.98
C VAL A 230 -24.51 -19.76 -2.99
N SER A 231 -23.52 -19.01 -3.46
CA SER A 231 -23.59 -17.55 -3.55
C SER A 231 -24.68 -17.04 -4.50
N LYS A 232 -25.07 -17.85 -5.51
CA LYS A 232 -26.15 -17.54 -6.48
C LYS A 232 -27.55 -17.87 -5.93
N LEU A 233 -27.65 -18.84 -5.01
CA LEU A 233 -28.91 -19.32 -4.42
C LEU A 233 -29.39 -18.47 -3.24
N ARG A 234 -28.47 -17.80 -2.54
CA ARG A 234 -28.83 -16.81 -1.52
C ARG A 234 -28.92 -15.44 -2.19
N THR A 235 -30.05 -14.75 -2.04
CA THR A 235 -30.18 -13.31 -2.34
C THR A 235 -29.31 -12.52 -1.37
N TYR A 236 -27.98 -12.62 -1.46
CA TYR A 236 -27.10 -12.00 -0.49
C TYR A 236 -25.75 -11.59 -1.09
N ARG A 237 -25.63 -10.25 -1.16
CA ARG A 237 -24.49 -9.47 -0.66
C ARG A 237 -23.12 -9.87 -1.23
N LYS A 238 -22.81 -9.26 -2.38
CA LYS A 238 -21.48 -8.83 -2.86
C LYS A 238 -20.31 -9.44 -2.06
N GLU A 239 -19.98 -10.69 -2.34
CA GLU A 239 -18.68 -11.26 -1.99
C GLU A 239 -17.64 -10.78 -3.01
N THR A 240 -16.39 -10.72 -2.55
CA THR A 240 -15.16 -10.43 -3.29
C THR A 240 -14.87 -8.95 -3.53
N ASP A 241 -14.49 -8.27 -2.45
CA ASP A 241 -13.36 -7.35 -2.48
C ASP A 241 -12.65 -7.57 -1.13
N ASP A 242 -11.42 -8.09 -1.16
CA ASP A 242 -10.51 -7.89 -0.05
C ASP A 242 -10.22 -6.38 -0.03
N PRO A 243 -10.60 -5.63 1.02
CA PRO A 243 -10.42 -4.19 1.05
C PRO A 243 -8.94 -3.79 0.99
N ASP A 244 -8.03 -4.70 1.38
CA ASP A 244 -6.59 -4.48 1.41
C ASP A 244 -5.87 -5.08 0.18
N ALA A 245 -6.55 -5.90 -0.64
CA ALA A 245 -5.98 -6.38 -1.89
C ALA A 245 -6.38 -5.46 -3.05
N PRO A 246 -5.50 -5.30 -4.04
CA PRO A 246 -5.82 -4.54 -5.23
C PRO A 246 -7.07 -5.09 -5.90
N ARG A 247 -8.03 -4.21 -6.19
CA ARG A 247 -9.13 -4.55 -7.07
C ARG A 247 -8.58 -4.78 -8.47
N ILE A 248 -8.22 -6.02 -8.78
CA ILE A 248 -7.81 -6.33 -10.15
C ILE A 248 -9.05 -6.39 -11.03
N VAL A 249 -9.29 -5.32 -11.80
CA VAL A 249 -10.51 -5.04 -12.59
C VAL A 249 -10.68 -5.94 -13.82
N ASN A 250 -9.91 -7.02 -13.95
CA ASN A 250 -10.19 -8.07 -14.93
C ASN A 250 -11.38 -8.91 -14.46
N LYS A 251 -12.58 -8.30 -14.46
CA LYS A 251 -13.87 -9.01 -14.41
C LYS A 251 -14.02 -9.82 -15.69
N ARG A 252 -13.39 -10.99 -15.72
CA ARG A 252 -13.71 -12.01 -16.72
C ARG A 252 -15.20 -12.32 -16.62
N LYS A 253 -15.87 -12.46 -17.77
CA LYS A 253 -17.28 -12.88 -17.80
C LYS A 253 -17.40 -14.19 -17.02
N ALA A 254 -18.41 -14.26 -16.15
CA ALA A 254 -18.68 -15.49 -15.41
C ALA A 254 -18.85 -16.64 -16.40
N THR A 255 -18.19 -17.77 -16.12
CA THR A 255 -18.29 -18.97 -16.95
C THR A 255 -19.67 -19.61 -16.79
N PRO A 256 -20.14 -20.40 -17.78
CA PRO A 256 -21.39 -21.14 -17.67
C PRO A 256 -21.44 -22.04 -16.44
N MET A 257 -22.63 -22.20 -15.86
CA MET A 257 -22.85 -23.03 -14.66
C MET A 257 -22.43 -24.50 -14.86
N THR A 258 -22.50 -24.99 -16.10
CA THR A 258 -22.04 -26.33 -16.48
C THR A 258 -20.58 -26.56 -16.13
N GLY A 259 -19.71 -25.56 -16.30
CA GLY A 259 -18.30 -25.65 -15.89
C GLY A 259 -18.14 -25.82 -14.39
N HIS A 260 -18.96 -25.12 -13.59
CA HIS A 260 -18.91 -25.25 -12.14
C HIS A 260 -19.41 -26.62 -11.64
N VAL A 261 -20.49 -27.14 -12.24
CA VAL A 261 -20.99 -28.50 -11.96
C VAL A 261 -19.95 -29.55 -12.32
N MET A 262 -19.25 -29.37 -13.45
CA MET A 262 -18.24 -30.33 -13.89
C MET A 262 -17.03 -30.38 -12.94
N ASN A 263 -16.66 -29.25 -12.33
CA ASN A 263 -15.66 -29.25 -11.26
C ASN A 263 -16.11 -30.05 -10.03
N LEU A 264 -17.39 -30.01 -9.64
CA LEU A 264 -17.90 -30.82 -8.51
C LEU A 264 -17.77 -32.32 -8.78
N LEU A 265 -17.96 -32.75 -10.02
CA LEU A 265 -17.86 -34.15 -10.43
C LEU A 265 -16.39 -34.61 -10.56
N LEU A 266 -15.53 -33.76 -11.12
CA LEU A 266 -14.16 -34.13 -11.51
C LEU A 266 -13.10 -33.82 -10.45
N ASP A 267 -13.42 -33.05 -9.41
CA ASP A 267 -12.49 -32.65 -8.33
C ASP A 267 -12.85 -33.26 -6.97
N GLY A 268 -13.29 -34.52 -6.98
CA GLY A 268 -13.65 -35.27 -5.76
C GLY A 268 -12.53 -35.36 -4.70
N PRO A 269 -11.27 -35.68 -5.08
CA PRO A 269 -10.17 -35.81 -4.11
C PRO A 269 -9.79 -34.50 -3.38
N SER A 270 -9.76 -33.36 -4.09
CA SER A 270 -9.42 -32.06 -3.48
C SER A 270 -10.49 -31.56 -2.50
N ALA A 271 -11.75 -31.97 -2.68
CA ALA A 271 -12.84 -31.68 -1.75
C ALA A 271 -12.72 -32.47 -0.42
N ILE A 272 -12.11 -33.65 -0.45
CA ILE A 272 -11.81 -34.47 0.74
C ILE A 272 -10.59 -33.91 1.48
N GLY A 273 -9.64 -33.29 0.75
CA GLY A 273 -8.42 -32.68 1.27
C GLY A 273 -8.58 -31.30 1.92
N VAL A 274 -9.79 -30.86 2.28
CA VAL A 274 -9.97 -29.63 3.08
C VAL A 274 -9.30 -29.84 4.44
N THR A 275 -8.08 -29.35 4.57
CA THR A 275 -7.27 -29.55 5.76
C THR A 275 -7.87 -28.83 6.96
N ASN A 276 -7.67 -29.38 8.16
CA ASN A 276 -7.98 -28.71 9.44
C ASN A 276 -7.40 -27.27 9.49
N LYS A 277 -6.30 -26.99 8.76
CA LYS A 277 -5.74 -25.64 8.62
C LYS A 277 -6.72 -24.68 7.93
N MET A 278 -7.34 -25.04 6.80
CA MET A 278 -8.35 -24.19 6.13
C MET A 278 -9.60 -23.96 6.99
N LEU A 279 -10.03 -24.98 7.74
CA LEU A 279 -11.15 -24.87 8.68
C LEU A 279 -10.83 -23.98 9.88
N LYS A 280 -9.61 -24.09 10.45
CA LYS A 280 -9.12 -23.21 11.54
C LYS A 280 -8.96 -21.76 11.07
N ALA A 281 -8.47 -21.56 9.85
CA ALA A 281 -8.26 -20.22 9.31
C ALA A 281 -9.57 -19.48 9.00
N ARG A 282 -10.65 -20.21 8.71
CA ARG A 282 -12.05 -19.70 8.67
C ARG A 282 -12.63 -19.33 10.04
N ARG A 283 -12.03 -19.81 11.14
CA ARG A 283 -12.44 -19.47 12.51
C ARG A 283 -11.72 -18.25 13.08
N SER A 284 -10.79 -17.65 12.33
CA SER A 284 -10.23 -16.35 12.72
C SER A 284 -11.37 -15.32 12.67
N THR A 285 -11.75 -14.83 13.85
CA THR A 285 -12.80 -13.82 14.03
C THR A 285 -12.33 -12.43 13.60
N SER A 286 -11.00 -12.17 13.62
CA SER A 286 -10.43 -10.86 13.32
C SER A 286 -10.30 -10.58 11.82
N ARG A 287 -9.93 -11.58 11.00
CA ARG A 287 -9.88 -11.48 9.53
C ARG A 287 -10.52 -12.71 8.86
N PRO A 288 -11.87 -12.84 8.89
CA PRO A 288 -12.58 -14.04 8.42
C PRO A 288 -12.53 -14.27 6.89
N ARG A 289 -11.90 -13.36 6.11
CA ARG A 289 -11.96 -13.32 4.64
C ARG A 289 -10.59 -13.33 3.96
N MET A 290 -9.56 -13.82 4.63
CA MET A 290 -8.22 -13.92 4.04
C MET A 290 -8.21 -14.86 2.83
N ASP A 291 -7.45 -14.50 1.79
CA ASP A 291 -7.29 -15.27 0.56
C ASP A 291 -6.37 -16.49 0.75
N TYR A 292 -6.91 -17.56 1.33
CA TYR A 292 -6.26 -18.87 1.35
C TYR A 292 -6.26 -19.50 -0.04
N LEU A 293 -5.16 -20.08 -0.51
CA LEU A 293 -5.18 -20.86 -1.74
C LEU A 293 -6.00 -22.14 -1.55
N VAL A 294 -6.91 -22.39 -2.48
CA VAL A 294 -7.78 -23.55 -2.47
C VAL A 294 -7.25 -24.58 -3.47
N PRO A 295 -6.98 -25.83 -3.03
CA PRO A 295 -6.57 -26.88 -3.94
C PRO A 295 -7.49 -27.00 -5.17
N ASN A 296 -6.89 -27.25 -6.32
CA ASN A 296 -7.57 -27.49 -7.58
C ASN A 296 -6.82 -28.52 -8.43
N ARG A 297 -7.52 -29.13 -9.38
CA ARG A 297 -7.01 -30.25 -10.20
C ARG A 297 -5.70 -29.97 -10.94
N THR A 298 -5.50 -28.72 -11.35
CA THR A 298 -4.35 -28.29 -12.16
C THR A 298 -3.26 -27.62 -11.34
N ASN A 299 -3.44 -27.53 -10.02
CA ASN A 299 -2.58 -26.78 -9.11
C ASN A 299 -2.16 -25.38 -9.63
N THR A 300 -3.09 -24.73 -10.32
CA THR A 300 -2.87 -23.48 -11.06
C THR A 300 -3.64 -22.35 -10.38
N TYR A 301 -2.95 -21.24 -10.15
CA TYR A 301 -3.45 -20.06 -9.47
C TYR A 301 -3.22 -18.83 -10.32
N ARG A 302 -3.92 -17.76 -10.02
CA ARG A 302 -3.69 -16.47 -10.64
C ARG A 302 -2.41 -15.86 -10.06
N LEU A 303 -1.50 -15.40 -10.91
CA LEU A 303 -0.31 -14.67 -10.51
C LEU A 303 -0.63 -13.17 -10.52
N CYS A 304 -0.63 -12.55 -9.35
CA CYS A 304 -0.84 -11.12 -9.17
C CYS A 304 0.51 -10.43 -8.96
N TYR A 305 0.59 -9.14 -9.27
CA TYR A 305 1.79 -8.35 -9.06
C TYR A 305 1.49 -6.92 -8.58
N HIS A 306 2.42 -6.34 -7.83
CA HIS A 306 2.63 -4.89 -7.77
C HIS A 306 3.98 -4.59 -8.40
N SER A 307 4.01 -3.55 -9.22
CA SER A 307 5.23 -2.97 -9.75
C SER A 307 5.35 -1.55 -9.24
N GLU A 308 6.57 -1.20 -8.85
CA GLU A 308 7.01 0.18 -8.89
C GLU A 308 6.86 0.74 -10.31
N HIS A 309 6.72 2.06 -10.40
CA HIS A 309 6.69 2.79 -11.66
C HIS A 309 7.60 4.02 -11.60
N ALA A 310 7.96 4.55 -12.76
CA ALA A 310 8.81 5.71 -12.91
C ALA A 310 8.21 6.96 -12.21
N LEU A 311 9.10 7.84 -11.77
CA LEU A 311 8.72 9.14 -11.22
C LEU A 311 8.38 10.11 -12.35
N ILE A 312 7.09 10.25 -12.61
CA ILE A 312 6.57 11.14 -13.64
C ILE A 312 6.12 12.44 -12.96
N ARG A 313 6.82 13.56 -13.23
CA ARG A 313 6.51 14.86 -12.62
C ARG A 313 5.09 15.36 -12.94
N SER A 314 4.60 15.06 -14.14
CA SER A 314 3.24 15.43 -14.59
C SER A 314 2.15 14.63 -13.88
N ASN A 315 2.46 13.46 -13.31
CA ASN A 315 1.53 12.81 -12.39
C ASN A 315 1.37 13.69 -11.16
N ARG A 316 0.18 14.22 -10.93
CA ARG A 316 -0.01 15.35 -10.04
C ARG A 316 -1.40 15.38 -9.41
N ILE A 317 -1.46 15.90 -8.19
CA ILE A 317 -2.67 16.44 -7.59
C ILE A 317 -2.68 17.96 -7.78
N SER A 318 -3.77 18.48 -8.33
CA SER A 318 -4.02 19.91 -8.53
C SER A 318 -5.38 20.31 -7.93
N LEU A 319 -5.59 21.62 -7.77
CA LEU A 319 -6.90 22.15 -7.38
C LEU A 319 -7.81 22.22 -8.60
N SER A 320 -9.03 21.70 -8.48
CA SER A 320 -10.01 21.72 -9.57
C SER A 320 -10.95 22.94 -9.52
N GLU A 321 -10.86 23.74 -8.46
CA GLU A 321 -11.67 24.93 -8.25
C GLU A 321 -10.88 26.01 -7.49
N SER A 322 -11.35 27.27 -7.57
CA SER A 322 -10.79 28.38 -6.82
C SER A 322 -10.95 28.17 -5.31
N VAL A 323 -9.94 28.61 -4.56
CA VAL A 323 -9.92 28.40 -3.11
C VAL A 323 -10.82 29.40 -2.39
N GLN A 324 -11.62 28.89 -1.45
CA GLN A 324 -12.43 29.69 -0.53
C GLN A 324 -11.77 29.76 0.85
N PRO A 325 -12.08 30.78 1.69
CA PRO A 325 -11.41 30.95 2.99
C PRO A 325 -11.67 29.84 4.01
N ASP A 326 -12.82 29.17 3.93
CA ASP A 326 -13.40 28.35 5.01
C ASP A 326 -13.73 26.91 4.62
N ARG A 327 -13.47 26.50 3.38
CA ARG A 327 -13.61 25.11 2.89
C ARG A 327 -12.42 24.67 2.07
N LEU A 328 -12.15 23.36 2.06
CA LEU A 328 -11.16 22.81 1.16
C LEU A 328 -11.72 22.74 -0.27
N PRO A 329 -10.94 23.15 -1.29
CA PRO A 329 -11.32 23.04 -2.70
C PRO A 329 -11.36 21.58 -3.15
N ALA A 330 -12.19 21.22 -4.13
CA ALA A 330 -12.07 19.97 -4.85
C ALA A 330 -10.70 19.85 -5.56
N ILE A 331 -10.27 18.62 -5.83
CA ILE A 331 -8.99 18.31 -6.45
C ILE A 331 -9.18 17.54 -7.74
N HIS A 332 -8.19 17.65 -8.61
CA HIS A 332 -8.03 16.84 -9.81
C HIS A 332 -6.74 16.03 -9.69
N ILE A 333 -6.76 14.78 -10.15
CA ILE A 333 -5.58 13.89 -10.12
C ILE A 333 -5.27 13.49 -11.56
N ASP A 334 -4.14 13.98 -12.06
CA ASP A 334 -3.55 13.53 -13.30
C ASP A 334 -2.63 12.35 -12.98
N PHE A 335 -2.96 11.16 -13.49
CA PHE A 335 -2.20 9.96 -13.20
C PHE A 335 -2.18 9.02 -14.40
N GLU A 336 -0.97 8.74 -14.88
CA GLU A 336 -0.71 7.79 -15.95
C GLU A 336 0.52 6.94 -15.66
N PHE A 337 0.57 5.77 -16.31
CA PHE A 337 1.75 4.92 -16.34
C PHE A 337 2.40 5.06 -17.72
N SER A 338 3.73 5.18 -17.73
CA SER A 338 4.51 5.27 -18.96
C SER A 338 4.64 3.92 -19.66
N ASP A 339 5.02 3.93 -20.94
CA ASP A 339 5.32 2.70 -21.67
C ASP A 339 6.50 1.92 -21.06
N ALA A 340 7.44 2.61 -20.42
CA ALA A 340 8.54 1.98 -19.69
C ALA A 340 8.04 1.20 -18.46
N ASP A 341 6.98 1.67 -17.79
CA ASP A 341 6.36 0.95 -16.67
C ASP A 341 5.68 -0.34 -17.16
N ILE A 342 5.03 -0.27 -18.31
CA ILE A 342 4.40 -1.43 -18.95
C ILE A 342 5.45 -2.47 -19.35
N GLU A 343 6.56 -2.05 -19.95
CA GLU A 343 7.63 -2.96 -20.33
C GLU A 343 8.33 -3.54 -19.08
N SER A 344 8.50 -2.74 -18.02
CA SER A 344 9.07 -3.21 -16.76
C SER A 344 8.26 -4.37 -16.16
N VAL A 345 6.93 -4.28 -16.23
CA VAL A 345 6.05 -5.38 -15.82
C VAL A 345 6.26 -6.62 -16.68
N LEU A 346 6.31 -6.47 -18.01
CA LEU A 346 6.52 -7.61 -18.91
C LEU A 346 7.85 -8.29 -18.63
N GLU A 347 8.90 -7.50 -18.47
CA GLU A 347 10.24 -8.00 -18.25
C GLU A 347 10.40 -8.68 -16.89
N GLY A 348 9.84 -8.09 -15.83
CA GLY A 348 9.82 -8.74 -14.51
C GLY A 348 9.07 -10.07 -14.51
N HIS A 349 8.01 -10.22 -15.32
CA HIS A 349 7.35 -11.53 -15.48
C HIS A 349 8.22 -12.53 -16.25
N ARG A 350 8.98 -12.10 -17.27
CA ARG A 350 9.91 -12.99 -18.01
C ARG A 350 11.03 -13.47 -17.10
N GLN A 351 11.60 -12.54 -16.33
CA GLN A 351 12.61 -12.87 -15.32
C GLN A 351 12.07 -13.86 -14.30
N LEU A 352 10.89 -13.59 -13.71
CA LEU A 352 10.27 -14.50 -12.75
C LEU A 352 10.02 -15.89 -13.36
N ALA A 353 9.53 -15.97 -14.59
CA ALA A 353 9.29 -17.26 -15.25
C ALA A 353 10.58 -18.07 -15.36
N SER A 354 11.66 -17.44 -15.84
CA SER A 354 12.99 -18.07 -15.94
C SER A 354 13.50 -18.54 -14.58
N ASP A 355 13.40 -17.68 -13.55
CA ASP A 355 13.93 -17.96 -12.21
C ASP A 355 13.16 -19.08 -11.50
N LEU A 356 11.83 -19.12 -11.66
CA LEU A 356 10.98 -20.17 -11.11
C LEU A 356 11.21 -21.53 -11.78
N GLU A 357 11.40 -21.55 -13.10
CA GLU A 357 11.68 -22.78 -13.84
C GLU A 357 13.07 -23.33 -13.51
N ALA A 358 14.10 -22.47 -13.51
CA ALA A 358 15.46 -22.85 -13.15
C ALA A 358 15.56 -23.42 -11.72
N SER A 359 14.73 -22.91 -10.81
CA SER A 359 14.68 -23.34 -9.40
C SER A 359 13.68 -24.47 -9.14
N ASN A 360 12.99 -24.98 -10.17
CA ASN A 360 11.93 -26.00 -10.06
C ASN A 360 10.84 -25.63 -9.02
N ILE A 361 10.49 -24.35 -8.93
CA ILE A 361 9.49 -23.84 -7.98
C ILE A 361 8.08 -23.97 -8.55
N ALA A 362 7.90 -23.43 -9.75
CA ALA A 362 6.62 -23.30 -10.44
C ALA A 362 6.84 -22.98 -11.92
N LYS A 363 5.75 -23.05 -12.71
CA LYS A 363 5.71 -22.60 -14.10
C LYS A 363 4.74 -21.44 -14.26
N ILE A 364 5.05 -20.51 -15.16
CA ILE A 364 4.16 -19.39 -15.48
C ILE A 364 3.45 -19.64 -16.81
N ALA A 365 2.14 -19.41 -16.84
CA ALA A 365 1.31 -19.46 -18.04
C ALA A 365 0.60 -18.13 -18.26
N TYR A 366 0.95 -17.41 -19.33
CA TYR A 366 0.35 -16.11 -19.65
C TYR A 366 -1.13 -16.22 -20.03
N THR A 367 -1.93 -15.23 -19.65
CA THR A 367 -3.39 -15.24 -19.86
C THR A 367 -3.81 -14.86 -21.27
N THR A 368 -2.92 -14.24 -22.03
CA THR A 368 -3.15 -13.74 -23.39
C THR A 368 -1.93 -13.99 -24.27
N LYS A 369 -2.08 -13.75 -25.57
CA LYS A 369 -0.94 -13.78 -26.50
C LYS A 369 0.00 -12.62 -26.20
N GLN A 370 1.30 -12.84 -26.34
CA GLN A 370 2.34 -11.85 -26.08
C GLN A 370 2.09 -10.50 -26.79
N SER A 371 1.60 -10.53 -28.04
CA SER A 371 1.27 -9.33 -28.82
C SER A 371 0.22 -8.42 -28.17
N ASN A 372 -0.64 -8.95 -27.31
CA ASN A 372 -1.75 -8.24 -26.69
C ASN A 372 -1.46 -7.84 -25.23
N MET A 373 -0.35 -8.31 -24.67
CA MET A 373 -0.10 -8.26 -23.23
C MET A 373 0.13 -6.83 -22.73
N ALA A 374 0.88 -6.00 -23.48
CA ALA A 374 1.06 -4.60 -23.15
C ALA A 374 -0.27 -3.81 -23.13
N GLN A 375 -1.20 -4.14 -24.04
CA GLN A 375 -2.52 -3.52 -24.04
C GLN A 375 -3.37 -3.98 -22.86
N GLU A 376 -3.28 -5.26 -22.48
CA GLU A 376 -3.96 -5.79 -21.29
C GLU A 376 -3.45 -5.10 -20.02
N ILE A 377 -2.13 -4.95 -19.86
CA ILE A 377 -1.54 -4.22 -18.73
C ILE A 377 -2.08 -2.79 -18.70
N ARG A 378 -2.01 -2.02 -19.80
CA ARG A 378 -2.53 -0.64 -19.85
C ARG A 378 -4.00 -0.54 -19.47
N ARG A 379 -4.84 -1.51 -19.87
CA ARG A 379 -6.27 -1.52 -19.52
C ARG A 379 -6.52 -1.87 -18.06
N SER A 380 -5.68 -2.70 -17.46
CA SER A 380 -5.78 -3.11 -16.06
C SER A 380 -5.01 -2.18 -15.11
N ALA A 381 -4.16 -1.31 -15.66
CA ALA A 381 -3.30 -0.38 -14.94
C ALA A 381 -4.15 0.66 -14.22
N MET A 382 -4.43 0.39 -12.95
CA MET A 382 -5.10 1.32 -12.06
C MET A 382 -4.42 1.25 -10.70
N ASP A 383 -4.28 2.40 -10.07
CA ASP A 383 -4.09 2.49 -8.63
C ASP A 383 -4.94 3.63 -8.05
N GLY A 384 -5.36 3.43 -6.81
CA GLY A 384 -6.03 4.43 -5.99
C GLY A 384 -5.87 4.18 -4.49
N TYR A 385 -5.09 3.17 -4.10
CA TYR A 385 -4.98 2.71 -2.70
C TYR A 385 -3.69 3.19 -2.04
N HIS A 386 -2.62 3.35 -2.81
CA HIS A 386 -1.34 3.86 -2.32
C HIS A 386 -1.08 5.25 -2.90
N GLN A 387 -1.35 6.28 -2.09
CA GLN A 387 -1.23 7.68 -2.48
C GLN A 387 0.10 8.25 -1.99
N ILE A 388 1.07 8.43 -2.88
CA ILE A 388 2.49 8.66 -2.52
C ILE A 388 3.07 9.85 -3.32
N GLY A 389 4.09 10.52 -2.75
CA GLY A 389 5.01 11.40 -3.50
C GLY A 389 4.68 12.90 -3.57
N THR A 390 3.44 13.30 -3.31
CA THR A 390 2.96 14.66 -3.62
C THR A 390 3.40 15.77 -2.66
N THR A 391 4.04 15.43 -1.54
CA THR A 391 4.76 16.35 -0.66
C THR A 391 6.18 15.85 -0.40
N ARG A 392 6.82 15.28 -1.44
CA ARG A 392 8.09 14.55 -1.34
C ARG A 392 9.14 15.29 -0.51
N MET A 393 9.91 14.52 0.24
CA MET A 393 11.06 15.02 0.97
C MET A 393 12.24 15.29 0.05
N GLY A 394 13.17 16.12 0.51
CA GLY A 394 14.42 16.44 -0.19
C GLY A 394 15.25 17.44 0.60
N LYS A 395 16.43 17.77 0.07
CA LYS A 395 17.35 18.71 0.74
C LYS A 395 17.01 20.17 0.44
N CYS A 396 16.29 20.43 -0.65
CA CYS A 396 16.07 21.79 -1.17
C CYS A 396 14.59 22.04 -1.49
N ALA A 397 14.12 23.27 -1.29
CA ALA A 397 12.72 23.62 -1.60
C ALA A 397 12.40 23.63 -3.10
N SER A 398 13.42 23.71 -3.96
CA SER A 398 13.28 23.71 -5.42
C SER A 398 12.92 22.34 -6.00
N ASP A 399 13.14 21.25 -5.26
CA ASP A 399 12.92 19.88 -5.73
C ASP A 399 12.08 19.01 -4.76
N SER A 400 11.59 19.62 -3.67
CA SER A 400 10.86 18.93 -2.61
C SER A 400 9.99 19.89 -1.79
N VAL A 401 9.08 19.33 -1.01
CA VAL A 401 8.14 20.09 -0.15
C VAL A 401 8.58 20.10 1.29
N VAL A 402 9.15 18.99 1.76
CA VAL A 402 9.65 18.85 3.13
C VAL A 402 11.13 18.52 3.18
N ASP A 403 11.78 18.92 4.26
CA ASP A 403 13.17 18.63 4.55
C ASP A 403 13.37 17.17 5.04
N PRO A 404 14.62 16.73 5.31
CA PRO A 404 14.88 15.39 5.82
C PRO A 404 14.22 15.09 7.17
N ASN A 405 13.80 16.10 7.95
CA ASN A 405 13.08 15.97 9.21
C ASN A 405 11.55 16.09 9.03
N CYS A 406 11.07 15.98 7.79
CA CYS A 406 9.66 16.11 7.43
C CYS A 406 9.06 17.51 7.69
N ARG A 407 9.89 18.53 7.88
CA ARG A 407 9.44 19.92 8.06
C ARG A 407 9.21 20.58 6.72
N VAL A 408 8.13 21.35 6.56
CA VAL A 408 7.87 22.09 5.32
C VAL A 408 8.96 23.13 5.08
N HIS A 409 9.53 23.15 3.87
CA HIS A 409 10.62 24.07 3.54
C HIS A 409 10.20 25.52 3.67
N GLY A 410 11.07 26.33 4.28
CA GLY A 410 10.83 27.76 4.46
C GLY A 410 9.86 28.10 5.60
N LEU A 411 9.16 27.13 6.20
CA LEU A 411 8.14 27.38 7.22
C LEU A 411 8.49 26.77 8.57
N GLN A 412 8.44 27.55 9.64
CA GLN A 412 8.61 27.04 11.01
C GLN A 412 7.33 26.38 11.54
N GLY A 413 7.48 25.37 12.40
CA GLY A 413 6.36 24.80 13.14
C GLY A 413 5.42 23.87 12.36
N LEU A 414 5.63 23.64 11.05
CA LEU A 414 4.81 22.73 10.23
C LEU A 414 5.59 21.52 9.73
N TYR A 415 5.08 20.33 10.02
CA TYR A 415 5.64 19.05 9.61
C TYR A 415 4.58 18.16 8.94
N ILE A 416 5.01 17.16 8.17
CA ILE A 416 4.12 16.22 7.49
C ILE A 416 4.48 14.78 7.87
N ALA A 417 3.49 14.00 8.32
CA ALA A 417 3.60 12.57 8.56
C ALA A 417 2.61 11.84 7.62
N SER A 418 3.06 11.53 6.41
CA SER A 418 2.22 10.96 5.35
C SER A 418 3.08 10.23 4.33
N SER A 419 2.51 9.25 3.62
CA SER A 419 3.15 8.64 2.45
C SER A 419 3.44 9.63 1.32
N SER A 420 2.77 10.80 1.32
CA SER A 420 3.06 11.85 0.35
C SER A 420 4.50 12.39 0.44
N ILE A 421 5.22 12.15 1.54
CA ILE A 421 6.62 12.60 1.68
C ILE A 421 7.64 11.66 1.01
N PHE A 422 7.24 10.47 0.56
CA PHE A 422 8.19 9.49 0.04
C PHE A 422 8.76 9.91 -1.32
N ARG A 423 9.99 9.48 -1.63
CA ARG A 423 10.61 9.75 -2.93
C ARG A 423 10.16 8.79 -4.02
N SER A 424 9.76 7.57 -3.65
CA SER A 424 9.21 6.54 -4.55
C SER A 424 8.15 5.72 -3.84
N SER A 425 7.36 4.99 -4.63
CA SER A 425 6.38 4.04 -4.10
C SER A 425 6.99 2.69 -3.72
N ALA A 426 8.21 2.38 -4.22
CA ALA A 426 8.83 1.05 -4.15
C ALA A 426 7.85 -0.05 -4.63
N ALA A 427 8.17 -1.32 -4.40
CA ALA A 427 7.25 -2.43 -4.70
C ALA A 427 6.36 -2.84 -3.52
N VAL A 428 6.52 -2.19 -2.36
CA VAL A 428 5.95 -2.64 -1.09
C VAL A 428 4.86 -1.68 -0.58
N PRO A 429 3.83 -2.18 0.12
CA PRO A 429 2.81 -1.33 0.72
C PRO A 429 3.42 -0.29 1.71
N PRO A 430 2.94 0.96 1.73
CA PRO A 430 3.62 2.06 2.42
C PRO A 430 3.40 2.08 3.94
N THR A 431 2.40 1.37 4.49
CA THR A 431 1.93 1.54 5.87
C THR A 431 3.03 1.40 6.93
N LEU A 432 3.87 0.37 6.84
CA LEU A 432 4.98 0.17 7.78
C LEU A 432 5.96 1.35 7.72
N SER A 433 6.27 1.83 6.51
CA SER A 433 7.15 2.97 6.31
C SER A 433 6.55 4.28 6.82
N ILE A 434 5.23 4.48 6.66
CA ILE A 434 4.55 5.67 7.19
C ILE A 434 4.75 5.75 8.70
N VAL A 435 4.54 4.64 9.41
CA VAL A 435 4.72 4.58 10.87
C VAL A 435 6.18 4.76 11.26
N ALA A 436 7.13 4.14 10.56
CA ALA A 436 8.56 4.32 10.82
C ALA A 436 8.99 5.80 10.69
N PHE A 437 8.57 6.49 9.62
CA PHE A 437 8.84 7.92 9.46
C PHE A 437 8.14 8.79 10.53
N ALA A 438 6.93 8.41 10.95
CA ALA A 438 6.21 9.10 12.02
C ALA A 438 6.91 8.96 13.38
N LEU A 439 7.41 7.77 13.73
CA LEU A 439 8.19 7.54 14.95
C LEU A 439 9.52 8.31 14.93
N ARG A 440 10.21 8.31 13.78
CA ARG A 440 11.42 9.12 13.59
C ARG A 440 11.12 10.61 13.77
N LEU A 441 10.01 11.10 13.21
CA LEU A 441 9.57 12.49 13.39
C LEU A 441 9.25 12.79 14.86
N ALA A 442 8.56 11.88 15.56
CA ALA A 442 8.27 12.03 16.98
C ALA A 442 9.56 12.18 17.81
N LYS A 443 10.57 11.34 17.56
CA LYS A 443 11.90 11.43 18.20
C LYS A 443 12.62 12.74 17.90
N HIS A 444 12.52 13.24 16.67
CA HIS A 444 13.06 14.55 16.31
C HIS A 444 12.37 15.67 17.10
N LEU A 445 11.04 15.66 17.16
CA LEU A 445 10.25 16.70 17.83
C LEU A 445 10.46 16.73 19.35
N THR A 446 10.67 15.58 20.01
CA THR A 446 11.01 15.56 21.45
C THR A 446 12.39 16.15 21.71
N THR A 447 13.34 15.94 20.80
CA THR A 447 14.69 16.52 20.90
C THR A 447 14.69 18.04 20.68
N VAL A 448 13.86 18.54 19.77
CA VAL A 448 13.70 19.99 19.54
C VAL A 448 12.99 20.65 20.72
N ARG A 449 11.91 20.05 21.24
CA ARG A 449 11.18 20.58 22.40
C ARG A 449 11.99 20.58 23.69
N GLY A 450 12.94 19.67 23.87
CA GLY A 450 13.84 19.68 25.04
C GLY A 450 14.85 20.82 25.04
N LYS A 451 14.90 21.64 23.97
CA LYS A 451 15.79 22.81 23.83
C LYS A 451 15.04 24.15 23.90
N ASP A 452 13.72 24.14 23.86
CA ASP A 452 12.82 25.28 24.06
C ASP A 452 12.31 25.31 25.51
#